data_AF-A0A9P1D9D9-F1
#
_entry.id   AF-A0A9P1D9D9-F1
#
_cell.length_a   1.000
_cell.length_b   1.000
_cell.length_c   1.000
_cell.angle_alpha   90.00
_cell.angle_beta   90.00
_cell.angle_gamma   90.00
#
_symmetry.space_group_name_H-M   'P 1'
#
loop_
_entity.id
_entity.type
_entity.pdbx_description
1 polymer ?
#
loop_
_entity_poly.entity_id
_entity_poly.type
_entity_poly.pdbx_seq_one_letter_code
_entity_poly.pdbx_strand_id
1 'polypeptide(L)'
;MIFPLLWLLASAASPTIQSPEEMAGVLQDVQQLGISLANRNLSAIQKVLMAVAASNATNSTADNVLHGVDEIVNETLEPAVERDFSVAQDEISGFHELFLKCEEDQLSAFNHSVLDQKKIVHFAEEHLICRQHQVLLLDANLSCTTLLQAAKTVEDAKCALYERSRTVPEASVVCQAQAHEAPEAYHERKIKELEDSLAQLLTRRRDCEEAKVQAQMQSERCEKARQDLANGHKACDEKQLMVDSTVCALQTRMGVDCSAYDSCRKQAMASFMQANESVKMTEAELKATWTMLKQVRCMINGAKERSPLKVALCSKQRNFSVAHLIINYSTVPPFAPCQSLAEPPGSPQYMTALYGHMPPRAPASPCEASCCNLQVVR
;
A
#
# COMPACT_ATOMS: atom_id res chain seq x y z
N MET A 1 41.02 -15.44 7.23
CA MET A 1 41.68 -16.30 6.23
C MET A 1 43.07 -16.73 6.72
N ILE A 2 43.19 -17.73 7.61
CA ILE A 2 44.52 -18.18 8.11
C ILE A 2 44.71 -19.70 7.99
N PHE A 3 43.62 -20.48 7.87
CA PHE A 3 43.71 -21.95 7.99
C PHE A 3 44.11 -22.78 6.74
N PRO A 4 43.95 -22.36 5.46
CA PRO A 4 44.33 -23.22 4.34
C PRO A 4 45.80 -23.13 3.90
N LEU A 5 46.57 -22.12 4.37
CA LEU A 5 47.94 -21.84 3.91
C LEU A 5 48.97 -22.90 4.32
N LEU A 6 48.74 -23.64 5.41
CA LEU A 6 49.67 -24.64 5.91
C LEU A 6 49.66 -25.97 5.12
N TRP A 7 48.60 -26.24 4.36
CA TRP A 7 48.46 -27.52 3.65
C TRP A 7 49.00 -27.49 2.21
N LEU A 8 49.00 -26.32 1.56
CA LEU A 8 49.52 -26.14 0.19
C LEU A 8 51.05 -26.16 0.09
N LEU A 9 51.76 -25.81 1.17
CA LEU A 9 53.23 -25.76 1.21
C LEU A 9 53.90 -27.14 1.09
N ALA A 10 53.16 -28.23 1.22
CA ALA A 10 53.71 -29.59 1.17
C ALA A 10 53.74 -30.20 -0.25
N SER A 11 53.12 -29.57 -1.26
CA SER A 11 52.86 -30.24 -2.55
C SER A 11 53.74 -29.79 -3.73
N ALA A 12 54.63 -28.81 -3.57
CA ALA A 12 55.36 -28.18 -4.69
C ALA A 12 56.80 -28.70 -4.91
N ALA A 13 57.25 -29.75 -4.22
CA ALA A 13 58.61 -30.29 -4.42
C ALA A 13 58.64 -31.38 -5.50
N SER A 14 59.02 -31.02 -6.74
CA SER A 14 59.41 -32.01 -7.76
C SER A 14 60.81 -32.59 -7.43
N PRO A 15 61.06 -33.89 -7.68
CA PRO A 15 62.24 -34.57 -7.18
C PRO A 15 63.41 -34.39 -8.16
N THR A 16 64.33 -33.48 -7.85
CA THR A 16 65.70 -33.58 -8.39
C THR A 16 66.67 -33.54 -7.22
N ILE A 17 67.30 -34.70 -7.01
CA ILE A 17 68.25 -35.10 -5.96
C ILE A 17 69.00 -33.91 -5.33
N GLN A 18 68.53 -33.46 -4.17
CA GLN A 18 69.26 -32.67 -3.17
C GLN A 18 69.31 -33.49 -1.88
N SER A 19 70.37 -33.32 -1.09
CA SER A 19 70.52 -34.06 0.17
C SER A 19 69.32 -33.80 1.10
N PRO A 20 68.88 -34.78 1.92
CA PRO A 20 67.73 -34.62 2.81
C PRO A 20 67.85 -33.42 3.78
N GLU A 21 69.09 -33.07 4.17
CA GLU A 21 69.37 -31.93 5.04
C GLU A 21 69.20 -30.57 4.33
N GLU A 22 69.59 -30.44 3.06
CA GLU A 22 69.38 -29.22 2.27
C GLU A 22 67.90 -28.99 1.95
N MET A 23 67.16 -30.06 1.66
CA MET A 23 65.74 -30.00 1.36
C MET A 23 64.91 -29.63 2.60
N ALA A 24 65.32 -30.08 3.79
CA ALA A 24 64.72 -29.69 5.07
C ALA A 24 64.93 -28.20 5.38
N GLY A 25 66.13 -27.67 5.10
CA GLY A 25 66.43 -26.24 5.25
C GLY A 25 65.61 -25.35 4.33
N VAL A 26 65.48 -25.72 3.05
CA VAL A 26 64.63 -25.02 2.06
C VAL A 26 63.17 -24.99 2.51
N LEU A 27 62.64 -26.12 2.98
CA LEU A 27 61.26 -26.20 3.42
C LEU A 27 61.00 -25.32 4.65
N GLN A 28 61.96 -25.25 5.57
CA GLN A 28 61.89 -24.40 6.75
C GLN A 28 61.92 -22.90 6.39
N ASP A 29 62.76 -22.49 5.44
CA ASP A 29 62.83 -21.11 4.96
C ASP A 29 61.57 -20.69 4.20
N VAL A 30 61.05 -21.57 3.35
CA VAL A 30 59.76 -21.36 2.66
C VAL A 30 58.61 -21.27 3.67
N GLN A 31 58.60 -22.10 4.71
CA GLN A 31 57.61 -22.00 5.80
C GLN A 31 57.73 -20.69 6.58
N GLN A 32 58.94 -20.24 6.93
CA GLN A 32 59.13 -18.94 7.60
C GLN A 32 58.69 -17.76 6.74
N LEU A 33 58.96 -17.81 5.43
CA LEU A 33 58.47 -16.83 4.47
C LEU A 33 56.94 -16.85 4.36
N GLY A 34 56.33 -18.04 4.32
CA GLY A 34 54.87 -18.20 4.34
C GLY A 34 54.23 -17.62 5.60
N ILE A 35 54.82 -17.86 6.78
CA ILE A 35 54.38 -17.26 8.05
C ILE A 35 54.56 -15.73 8.02
N SER A 36 55.68 -15.24 7.49
CA SER A 36 55.95 -13.81 7.39
C SER A 36 55.00 -13.11 6.41
N LEU A 37 54.64 -13.77 5.31
CA LEU A 37 53.61 -13.32 4.36
C LEU A 37 52.22 -13.29 5.01
N ALA A 38 51.84 -14.34 5.74
CA ALA A 38 50.58 -14.40 6.47
C ALA A 38 50.48 -13.29 7.54
N ASN A 39 51.59 -12.99 8.22
CA ASN A 39 51.68 -11.93 9.23
C ASN A 39 51.97 -10.54 8.65
N ARG A 40 52.04 -10.39 7.31
CA ARG A 40 52.37 -9.14 6.61
C ARG A 40 53.67 -8.48 7.09
N ASN A 41 54.64 -9.27 7.53
CA ASN A 41 55.90 -8.80 8.09
C ASN A 41 56.95 -8.57 7.00
N LEU A 42 56.84 -7.42 6.32
CA LEU A 42 57.77 -7.01 5.25
C LEU A 42 59.24 -7.00 5.68
N SER A 43 59.55 -6.69 6.94
CA SER A 43 60.94 -6.69 7.43
C SER A 43 61.53 -8.10 7.49
N ALA A 44 60.74 -9.09 7.95
CA ALA A 44 61.16 -10.48 7.96
C ALA A 44 61.36 -11.01 6.53
N ILE A 45 60.41 -10.72 5.62
CA ILE A 45 60.52 -11.11 4.20
C ILE A 45 61.77 -10.49 3.57
N GLN A 46 62.01 -9.19 3.80
CA GLN A 46 63.19 -8.50 3.30
C GLN A 46 64.48 -9.15 3.79
N LYS A 47 64.58 -9.49 5.09
CA LYS A 47 65.79 -10.11 5.66
C LYS A 47 66.11 -11.43 4.96
N VAL A 48 65.11 -12.28 4.76
CA VAL A 48 65.30 -13.56 4.08
C VAL A 48 65.71 -13.33 2.62
N LEU A 49 65.01 -12.46 1.89
CA LEU A 49 65.32 -12.19 0.47
C LEU A 49 66.69 -11.50 0.28
N MET A 50 67.14 -10.66 1.22
CA MET A 50 68.48 -10.08 1.22
C MET A 50 69.56 -11.15 1.42
N ALA A 51 69.33 -12.11 2.32
CA ALA A 51 70.26 -13.23 2.54
C ALA A 51 70.36 -14.12 1.30
N VAL A 52 69.21 -14.45 0.68
CA VAL A 52 69.16 -15.18 -0.59
C VAL A 52 69.91 -14.43 -1.70
N ALA A 53 69.66 -13.13 -1.84
CA ALA A 53 70.33 -12.27 -2.84
C ALA A 53 71.85 -12.13 -2.64
N ALA A 54 72.33 -12.20 -1.40
CA ALA A 54 73.75 -12.11 -1.05
C ALA A 54 74.46 -13.47 -1.05
N SER A 55 73.72 -14.58 -1.19
CA SER A 55 74.28 -15.92 -1.12
C SER A 55 75.02 -16.31 -2.41
N ASN A 56 76.21 -16.91 -2.23
CA ASN A 56 76.96 -17.63 -3.28
C ASN A 56 76.58 -19.12 -3.34
N ALA A 57 75.47 -19.52 -2.70
CA ALA A 57 75.00 -20.90 -2.66
C ALA A 57 74.75 -21.43 -4.09
N THR A 58 74.99 -22.73 -4.30
CA THR A 58 74.72 -23.44 -5.55
C THR A 58 73.33 -23.05 -6.07
N ASN A 59 73.25 -22.64 -7.34
CA ASN A 59 72.09 -21.94 -7.88
C ASN A 59 70.74 -22.61 -7.54
N SER A 60 70.68 -23.95 -7.49
CA SER A 60 69.41 -24.68 -7.32
C SER A 60 68.66 -24.42 -6.00
N THR A 61 69.33 -24.31 -4.85
CA THR A 61 68.65 -24.23 -3.54
C THR A 61 67.97 -22.88 -3.32
N ALA A 62 68.68 -21.79 -3.63
CA ALA A 62 68.15 -20.43 -3.57
C ALA A 62 67.04 -20.20 -4.61
N ASP A 63 67.21 -20.75 -5.81
CA ASP A 63 66.25 -20.61 -6.90
C ASP A 63 64.94 -21.37 -6.58
N ASN A 64 65.01 -22.53 -5.91
CA ASN A 64 63.84 -23.28 -5.44
C ASN A 64 63.02 -22.48 -4.39
N VAL A 65 63.69 -21.81 -3.43
CA VAL A 65 63.00 -20.95 -2.45
C VAL A 65 62.30 -19.79 -3.16
N LEU A 66 62.99 -19.13 -4.09
CA LEU A 66 62.43 -18.00 -4.84
C LEU A 66 61.26 -18.43 -5.72
N HIS A 67 61.31 -19.62 -6.32
CA HIS A 67 60.20 -20.18 -7.07
C HIS A 67 58.98 -20.41 -6.19
N GLY A 68 59.14 -21.11 -5.06
CA GLY A 68 58.01 -21.41 -4.16
C GLY A 68 57.31 -20.16 -3.62
N VAL A 69 58.07 -19.11 -3.25
CA VAL A 69 57.46 -17.84 -2.79
C VAL A 69 56.76 -17.12 -3.94
N ASP A 70 57.34 -17.10 -5.13
CA ASP A 70 56.73 -16.46 -6.31
C ASP A 70 55.43 -17.16 -6.70
N GLU A 71 55.39 -18.49 -6.62
CA GLU A 71 54.19 -19.32 -6.84
C GLU A 71 53.10 -19.01 -5.79
N ILE A 72 53.44 -18.96 -4.50
CA ILE A 72 52.49 -18.58 -3.45
C ILE A 72 51.91 -17.18 -3.69
N VAL A 73 52.76 -16.21 -4.04
CA VAL A 73 52.30 -14.83 -4.30
C VAL A 73 51.39 -14.79 -5.54
N ASN A 74 51.81 -15.36 -6.66
CA ASN A 74 51.11 -15.22 -7.95
C ASN A 74 49.91 -16.14 -8.09
N GLU A 75 49.96 -17.36 -7.56
CA GLU A 75 48.92 -18.37 -7.77
C GLU A 75 47.93 -18.47 -6.60
N THR A 76 48.32 -18.01 -5.40
CA THR A 76 47.46 -18.10 -4.21
C THR A 76 47.03 -16.74 -3.70
N LEU A 77 47.97 -15.84 -3.37
CA LEU A 77 47.66 -14.62 -2.63
C LEU A 77 47.07 -13.51 -3.52
N GLU A 78 47.64 -13.26 -4.70
CA GLU A 78 47.08 -12.27 -5.64
C GLU A 78 45.65 -12.66 -6.10
N PRO A 79 45.37 -13.91 -6.52
CA PRO A 79 44.01 -14.33 -6.87
C PRO A 79 43.03 -14.32 -5.69
N ALA A 80 43.50 -14.55 -4.46
CA ALA A 80 42.66 -14.42 -3.27
C ALA A 80 42.21 -12.96 -3.07
N VAL A 81 43.11 -11.98 -3.23
CA VAL A 81 42.77 -10.55 -3.13
C VAL A 81 41.72 -10.16 -4.19
N GLU A 82 41.88 -10.62 -5.43
CA GLU A 82 40.91 -10.35 -6.50
C GLU A 82 39.54 -11.00 -6.23
N ARG A 83 39.52 -12.23 -5.69
CA ARG A 83 38.29 -12.91 -5.29
C ARG A 83 37.58 -12.14 -4.17
N ASP A 84 38.30 -11.75 -3.14
CA ASP A 84 37.74 -11.01 -2.01
C ASP A 84 37.22 -9.64 -2.45
N PHE A 85 37.90 -8.99 -3.40
CA PHE A 85 37.40 -7.78 -4.05
C PHE A 85 36.07 -8.02 -4.76
N SER A 86 35.95 -9.08 -5.56
CA SER A 86 34.69 -9.44 -6.23
C SER A 86 33.56 -9.67 -5.22
N VAL A 87 33.84 -10.40 -4.14
CA VAL A 87 32.84 -10.66 -3.08
C VAL A 87 32.38 -9.35 -2.43
N ALA A 88 33.31 -8.44 -2.13
CA ALA A 88 32.97 -7.14 -1.55
C ALA A 88 32.17 -6.25 -2.53
N GLN A 89 32.48 -6.32 -3.84
CA GLN A 89 31.73 -5.62 -4.87
C GLN A 89 30.32 -6.19 -5.03
N ASP A 90 30.17 -7.51 -5.01
CA ASP A 90 28.88 -8.19 -5.10
C ASP A 90 28.00 -7.89 -3.88
N GLU A 91 28.60 -7.88 -2.68
CA GLU A 91 27.92 -7.52 -1.43
C GLU A 91 27.27 -6.13 -1.54
N ILE A 92 28.01 -5.12 -1.99
CA ILE A 92 27.47 -3.75 -2.16
C ILE A 92 26.48 -3.65 -3.30
N SER A 93 26.70 -4.38 -4.40
CA SER A 93 25.82 -4.32 -5.57
C SER A 93 24.45 -4.92 -5.26
N GLY A 94 24.39 -5.98 -4.44
CA GLY A 94 23.15 -6.64 -4.04
C GLY A 94 22.18 -5.75 -3.23
N PHE A 95 22.66 -4.71 -2.54
CA PHE A 95 21.78 -3.80 -1.81
C PHE A 95 20.88 -2.97 -2.72
N HIS A 96 21.28 -2.73 -3.97
CA HIS A 96 20.43 -2.02 -4.92
C HIS A 96 19.12 -2.78 -5.17
N GLU A 97 19.17 -4.11 -5.27
CA GLU A 97 18.01 -4.97 -5.49
C GLU A 97 17.03 -4.93 -4.29
N LEU A 98 17.54 -4.80 -3.06
CA LEU A 98 16.70 -4.65 -1.87
C LEU A 98 15.88 -3.35 -1.92
N PHE A 99 16.50 -2.24 -2.34
CA PHE A 99 15.77 -0.99 -2.51
C PHE A 99 14.74 -1.09 -3.65
N LEU A 100 15.13 -1.65 -4.81
CA LEU A 100 14.21 -1.84 -5.94
C LEU A 100 12.99 -2.66 -5.55
N LYS A 101 13.17 -3.73 -4.77
CA LYS A 101 12.06 -4.53 -4.26
C LYS A 101 11.09 -3.71 -3.40
N CYS A 102 11.60 -2.86 -2.50
CA CYS A 102 10.73 -1.97 -1.72
C CYS A 102 9.92 -1.03 -2.64
N GLU A 103 10.53 -0.50 -3.71
CA GLU A 103 9.83 0.38 -4.67
C GLU A 103 8.77 -0.38 -5.49
N GLU A 104 9.08 -1.60 -5.94
CA GLU A 104 8.14 -2.46 -6.66
C GLU A 104 6.92 -2.82 -5.81
N ASP A 105 7.14 -3.18 -4.55
CA ASP A 105 6.08 -3.48 -3.60
C ASP A 105 5.20 -2.24 -3.35
N GLN A 106 5.80 -1.05 -3.21
CA GLN A 106 5.06 0.19 -3.05
C GLN A 106 4.26 0.56 -4.30
N LEU A 107 4.83 0.38 -5.50
CA LEU A 107 4.12 0.62 -6.76
C LEU A 107 2.93 -0.34 -6.93
N SER A 108 3.10 -1.61 -6.57
CA SER A 108 2.02 -2.60 -6.57
C SER A 108 0.88 -2.20 -5.63
N ALA A 109 1.22 -1.81 -4.39
CA ALA A 109 0.27 -1.27 -3.41
C ALA A 109 -0.47 -0.02 -3.91
N PHE A 110 0.25 0.91 -4.54
CA PHE A 110 -0.32 2.10 -5.14
C PHE A 110 -1.33 1.76 -6.25
N ASN A 111 -0.98 0.82 -7.14
CA ASN A 111 -1.88 0.37 -8.21
C ASN A 111 -3.18 -0.25 -7.66
N HIS A 112 -3.11 -1.03 -6.58
CA HIS A 112 -4.30 -1.53 -5.90
C HIS A 112 -5.16 -0.41 -5.31
N SER A 113 -4.52 0.62 -4.73
CA SER A 113 -5.20 1.78 -4.18
C SER A 113 -5.95 2.58 -5.25
N VAL A 114 -5.36 2.72 -6.45
CA VAL A 114 -6.03 3.35 -7.61
C VAL A 114 -7.26 2.56 -8.06
N LEU A 115 -7.22 1.22 -8.02
CA LEU A 115 -8.38 0.39 -8.35
C LEU A 115 -9.52 0.57 -7.34
N ASP A 116 -9.21 0.69 -6.06
CA ASP A 116 -10.21 0.96 -5.03
C ASP A 116 -10.79 2.37 -5.13
N GLN A 117 -9.98 3.37 -5.53
CA GLN A 117 -10.49 4.71 -5.84
C GLN A 117 -11.55 4.69 -6.95
N LYS A 118 -11.37 3.85 -7.98
CA LYS A 118 -12.38 3.69 -9.05
C LYS A 118 -13.70 3.13 -8.51
N LYS A 119 -13.65 2.20 -7.54
CA LYS A 119 -14.86 1.65 -6.90
C LYS A 119 -15.60 2.73 -6.10
N ILE A 120 -14.87 3.58 -5.39
CA ILE A 120 -15.44 4.71 -4.64
C ILE A 120 -16.22 5.63 -5.57
N VAL A 121 -15.64 6.01 -6.72
CA VAL A 121 -16.32 6.86 -7.71
C VAL A 121 -17.61 6.19 -8.20
N HIS A 122 -17.55 4.91 -8.54
CA HIS A 122 -18.73 4.16 -9.01
C HIS A 122 -19.85 4.09 -7.95
N PHE A 123 -19.52 3.75 -6.71
CA PHE A 123 -20.52 3.69 -5.63
C PHE A 123 -21.08 5.07 -5.27
N ALA A 124 -20.26 6.12 -5.36
CA ALA A 124 -20.73 7.50 -5.15
C ALA A 124 -21.75 7.92 -6.22
N GLU A 125 -21.53 7.53 -7.48
CA GLU A 125 -22.49 7.76 -8.56
C GLU A 125 -23.80 7.01 -8.34
N GLU A 126 -23.75 5.73 -7.96
CA GLU A 126 -24.96 4.98 -7.62
C GLU A 126 -25.73 5.59 -6.45
N HIS A 127 -25.03 6.06 -5.43
CA HIS A 127 -25.64 6.75 -4.29
C HIS A 127 -26.30 8.07 -4.72
N LEU A 128 -25.66 8.86 -5.59
CA LEU A 128 -26.23 10.09 -6.14
C LEU A 128 -27.53 9.81 -6.91
N ILE A 129 -27.54 8.81 -7.78
CA ILE A 129 -28.73 8.37 -8.51
C ILE A 129 -29.84 7.95 -7.53
N CYS A 130 -29.49 7.22 -6.47
CA CYS A 130 -30.43 6.85 -5.42
C CYS A 130 -31.09 8.07 -4.77
N ARG A 131 -30.30 9.09 -4.39
CA ARG A 131 -30.83 10.34 -3.80
C ARG A 131 -31.72 11.11 -4.76
N GLN A 132 -31.40 11.12 -6.07
CA GLN A 132 -32.29 11.70 -7.08
C GLN A 132 -33.64 10.97 -7.14
N HIS A 133 -33.64 9.63 -7.09
CA HIS A 133 -34.87 8.85 -7.03
C HIS A 133 -35.65 9.09 -5.72
N GLN A 134 -34.96 9.27 -4.59
CA GLN A 134 -35.58 9.63 -3.31
C GLN A 134 -36.38 10.94 -3.40
N VAL A 135 -35.90 11.93 -4.17
CA VAL A 135 -36.64 13.17 -4.41
C VAL A 135 -37.96 12.91 -5.15
N LEU A 136 -37.99 11.99 -6.11
CA LEU A 136 -39.22 11.62 -6.82
C LEU A 136 -40.22 10.92 -5.89
N LEU A 137 -39.74 10.05 -4.99
CA LEU A 137 -40.58 9.42 -3.97
C LEU A 137 -41.15 10.45 -2.98
N LEU A 138 -40.34 11.46 -2.63
CA LEU A 138 -40.79 12.56 -1.78
C LEU A 138 -41.91 13.37 -2.45
N ASP A 139 -41.76 13.68 -3.74
CA ASP A 139 -42.78 14.39 -4.54
C ASP A 139 -44.07 13.58 -4.64
N ALA A 140 -43.96 12.27 -4.88
CA ALA A 140 -45.11 11.36 -4.92
C ALA A 140 -45.86 11.32 -3.58
N ASN A 141 -45.13 11.22 -2.46
CA ASN A 141 -45.72 11.22 -1.12
C ASN A 141 -46.41 12.56 -0.78
N LEU A 142 -45.80 13.69 -1.15
CA LEU A 142 -46.39 15.02 -0.96
C LEU A 142 -47.67 15.19 -1.79
N SER A 143 -47.63 14.79 -3.07
CA SER A 143 -48.79 14.81 -3.95
C SER A 143 -49.90 13.91 -3.40
N CYS A 144 -49.57 12.71 -2.91
CA CYS A 144 -50.54 11.81 -2.33
C CYS A 144 -51.21 12.40 -1.09
N THR A 145 -50.42 12.97 -0.18
CA THR A 145 -50.90 13.62 1.04
C THR A 145 -51.89 14.74 0.72
N THR A 146 -51.60 15.54 -0.31
CA THR A 146 -52.50 16.60 -0.78
C THR A 146 -53.82 16.04 -1.30
N LEU A 147 -53.77 14.98 -2.13
CA LEU A 147 -54.96 14.31 -2.67
C LEU A 147 -55.79 13.63 -1.58
N LEU A 148 -55.15 13.04 -0.57
CA LEU A 148 -55.84 12.44 0.57
C LEU A 148 -56.61 13.49 1.37
N GLN A 149 -56.00 14.66 1.61
CA GLN A 149 -56.68 15.75 2.30
C GLN A 149 -57.90 16.25 1.52
N ALA A 150 -57.79 16.35 0.19
CA ALA A 150 -58.92 16.70 -0.67
C ALA A 150 -60.02 15.63 -0.62
N ALA A 151 -59.67 14.34 -0.70
CA ALA A 151 -60.61 13.23 -0.63
C ALA A 151 -61.39 13.22 0.71
N LYS A 152 -60.69 13.41 1.85
CA LYS A 152 -61.31 13.52 3.17
C LYS A 152 -62.25 14.72 3.27
N THR A 153 -61.88 15.86 2.69
CA THR A 153 -62.77 17.04 2.66
C THR A 153 -64.06 16.76 1.89
N VAL A 154 -63.98 16.00 0.78
CA VAL A 154 -65.16 15.57 0.01
C VAL A 154 -66.00 14.57 0.81
N GLU A 155 -65.38 13.58 1.44
CA GLU A 155 -66.04 12.63 2.35
C GLU A 155 -66.81 13.37 3.44
N ASP A 156 -66.14 14.24 4.19
CA ASP A 156 -66.73 15.02 5.29
C ASP A 156 -67.93 15.83 4.79
N ALA A 157 -67.81 16.52 3.66
CA ALA A 157 -68.87 17.33 3.10
C ALA A 157 -70.08 16.49 2.67
N LYS A 158 -69.86 15.37 1.96
CA LYS A 158 -70.94 14.49 1.49
C LYS A 158 -71.64 13.79 2.65
N CYS A 159 -70.88 13.33 3.64
CA CYS A 159 -71.44 12.68 4.82
C CYS A 159 -72.16 13.66 5.75
N ALA A 160 -71.68 14.88 5.92
CA ALA A 160 -72.40 15.92 6.67
C ALA A 160 -73.76 16.26 6.02
N LEU A 161 -73.83 16.31 4.68
CA LEU A 161 -75.10 16.49 3.97
C LEU A 161 -76.05 15.30 4.20
N TYR A 162 -75.55 14.07 4.14
CA TYR A 162 -76.35 12.88 4.45
C TYR A 162 -76.88 12.93 5.89
N GLU A 163 -76.02 13.17 6.88
CA GLU A 163 -76.41 13.21 8.30
C GLU A 163 -77.46 14.29 8.58
N ARG A 164 -77.32 15.50 8.00
CA ARG A 164 -78.36 16.54 8.09
C ARG A 164 -79.69 16.11 7.48
N SER A 165 -79.67 15.24 6.48
CA SER A 165 -80.87 14.77 5.77
C SER A 165 -81.59 13.62 6.48
N ARG A 166 -80.94 12.98 7.46
CA ARG A 166 -81.52 11.86 8.20
C ARG A 166 -82.57 12.28 9.23
N THR A 167 -82.67 13.57 9.53
CA THR A 167 -83.67 14.09 10.46
C THR A 167 -85.06 13.96 9.85
N VAL A 168 -85.92 13.17 10.48
CA VAL A 168 -87.34 13.10 10.12
C VAL A 168 -87.97 14.44 10.49
N PRO A 169 -88.51 15.21 9.52
CA PRO A 169 -89.11 16.48 9.85
C PRO A 169 -90.43 16.27 10.61
N GLU A 170 -90.75 17.18 11.53
CA GLU A 170 -91.95 17.05 12.36
C GLU A 170 -93.23 17.00 11.51
N ALA A 171 -94.17 16.14 11.89
CA ALA A 171 -95.44 15.99 11.17
C ALA A 171 -96.23 17.32 11.07
N SER A 172 -96.11 18.20 12.07
CA SER A 172 -96.71 19.54 12.09
C SER A 172 -96.19 20.47 10.97
N VAL A 173 -94.96 20.24 10.50
CA VAL A 173 -94.31 21.00 9.43
C VAL A 173 -94.55 20.33 8.07
N VAL A 174 -94.47 19.01 8.03
CA VAL A 174 -94.59 18.22 6.79
C VAL A 174 -96.04 18.10 6.33
N CYS A 175 -97.02 18.10 7.23
CA CYS A 175 -98.43 17.81 6.91
C CYS A 175 -99.33 19.06 6.78
N GLN A 176 -98.78 20.19 6.35
CA GLN A 176 -99.57 21.42 6.16
C GLN A 176 -100.31 21.41 4.82
N ALA A 177 -101.63 21.63 4.87
CA ALA A 177 -102.47 21.83 3.71
C ALA A 177 -102.30 23.25 3.14
N GLN A 178 -102.37 23.40 1.83
CA GLN A 178 -102.39 24.71 1.18
C GLN A 178 -103.80 25.32 1.21
N ALA A 179 -103.90 26.65 1.12
CA ALA A 179 -105.19 27.33 1.09
C ALA A 179 -106.01 26.86 -0.13
N HIS A 180 -107.24 26.41 0.11
CA HIS A 180 -108.17 25.88 -0.92
C HIS A 180 -107.71 24.59 -1.64
N GLU A 181 -106.81 23.81 -1.06
CA GLU A 181 -106.40 22.52 -1.60
C GLU A 181 -107.49 21.44 -1.38
N ALA A 182 -107.82 20.69 -2.44
CA ALA A 182 -108.73 19.54 -2.33
C ALA A 182 -108.06 18.39 -1.54
N PRO A 183 -108.81 17.59 -0.77
CA PRO A 183 -108.24 16.51 0.05
C PRO A 183 -107.40 15.49 -0.74
N GLU A 184 -107.85 15.08 -1.93
CA GLU A 184 -107.13 14.14 -2.79
C GLU A 184 -105.81 14.72 -3.30
N ALA A 185 -105.83 15.99 -3.75
CA ALA A 185 -104.64 16.71 -4.23
C ALA A 185 -103.58 16.89 -3.12
N TYR A 186 -104.03 17.12 -1.87
CA TYR A 186 -103.16 17.17 -0.70
C TYR A 186 -102.41 15.85 -0.49
N HIS A 187 -103.13 14.71 -0.50
CA HIS A 187 -102.52 13.41 -0.29
C HIS A 187 -101.54 13.03 -1.40
N GLU A 188 -101.88 13.29 -2.67
CA GLU A 188 -100.99 13.05 -3.82
C GLU A 188 -99.69 13.87 -3.73
N ARG A 189 -99.79 15.17 -3.43
CA ARG A 189 -98.63 16.05 -3.26
C ARG A 189 -97.73 15.57 -2.13
N LYS A 190 -98.31 15.18 -0.98
CA LYS A 190 -97.53 14.71 0.18
C LYS A 190 -96.85 13.37 -0.04
N ILE A 191 -97.50 12.44 -0.75
CA ILE A 191 -96.85 11.19 -1.18
C ILE A 191 -95.62 11.52 -2.03
N LYS A 192 -95.78 12.39 -3.04
CA LYS A 192 -94.68 12.77 -3.94
C LYS A 192 -93.54 13.49 -3.21
N GLU A 193 -93.84 14.45 -2.33
CA GLU A 193 -92.82 15.15 -1.52
C GLU A 193 -92.00 14.16 -0.66
N LEU A 194 -92.64 13.14 -0.09
CA LEU A 194 -91.97 12.10 0.70
C LEU A 194 -91.14 11.15 -0.17
N GLU A 195 -91.64 10.76 -1.34
CA GLU A 195 -90.89 9.96 -2.32
C GLU A 195 -89.63 10.68 -2.79
N ASP A 196 -89.74 11.96 -3.14
CA ASP A 196 -88.60 12.79 -3.55
C ASP A 196 -87.58 12.95 -2.41
N SER A 197 -88.06 13.15 -1.17
CA SER A 197 -87.20 13.23 0.02
C SER A 197 -86.45 11.92 0.28
N LEU A 198 -87.14 10.78 0.16
CA LEU A 198 -86.51 9.47 0.29
C LEU A 198 -85.46 9.25 -0.81
N ALA A 199 -85.76 9.60 -2.06
CA ALA A 199 -84.81 9.50 -3.17
C ALA A 199 -83.55 10.36 -2.95
N GLN A 200 -83.71 11.58 -2.44
CA GLN A 200 -82.59 12.46 -2.07
C GLN A 200 -81.77 11.87 -0.92
N LEU A 201 -82.42 11.33 0.12
CA LEU A 201 -81.74 10.69 1.25
C LEU A 201 -80.90 9.49 0.80
N LEU A 202 -81.46 8.62 -0.06
CA LEU A 202 -80.76 7.46 -0.59
C LEU A 202 -79.59 7.87 -1.50
N THR A 203 -79.74 8.92 -2.28
CA THR A 203 -78.64 9.49 -3.09
C THR A 203 -77.53 10.02 -2.22
N ARG A 204 -77.85 10.83 -1.19
CA ARG A 204 -76.85 11.37 -0.25
C ARG A 204 -76.14 10.27 0.53
N ARG A 205 -76.85 9.19 0.91
CA ARG A 205 -76.24 8.00 1.51
C ARG A 205 -75.20 7.39 0.57
N ARG A 206 -75.58 7.16 -0.69
CA ARG A 206 -74.68 6.57 -1.69
C ARG A 206 -73.44 7.45 -1.90
N ASP A 207 -73.63 8.75 -2.08
CA ASP A 207 -72.53 9.70 -2.25
C ASP A 207 -71.56 9.69 -1.06
N CYS A 208 -72.08 9.63 0.18
CA CYS A 208 -71.25 9.53 1.38
C CYS A 208 -70.47 8.21 1.42
N GLU A 209 -71.12 7.07 1.16
CA GLU A 209 -70.44 5.76 1.14
C GLU A 209 -69.39 5.66 0.02
N GLU A 210 -69.67 6.19 -1.17
CA GLU A 210 -68.69 6.26 -2.26
C GLU A 210 -67.50 7.14 -1.89
N ALA A 211 -67.74 8.32 -1.30
CA ALA A 211 -66.67 9.21 -0.87
C ALA A 211 -65.78 8.57 0.22
N LYS A 212 -66.37 7.82 1.18
CA LYS A 212 -65.61 7.03 2.16
C LYS A 212 -64.69 6.01 1.49
N VAL A 213 -65.22 5.26 0.52
CA VAL A 213 -64.41 4.26 -0.22
C VAL A 213 -63.27 4.94 -0.97
N GLN A 214 -63.50 6.08 -1.63
CA GLN A 214 -62.45 6.82 -2.32
C GLN A 214 -61.38 7.37 -1.37
N ALA A 215 -61.79 7.92 -0.22
CA ALA A 215 -60.85 8.41 0.80
C ALA A 215 -60.02 7.26 1.39
N GLN A 216 -60.63 6.11 1.65
CA GLN A 216 -59.93 4.91 2.13
C GLN A 216 -58.91 4.40 1.09
N MET A 217 -59.31 4.25 -0.18
CA MET A 217 -58.41 3.84 -1.26
C MET A 217 -57.22 4.81 -1.41
N GLN A 218 -57.48 6.11 -1.30
CA GLN A 218 -56.43 7.13 -1.36
C GLN A 218 -55.50 7.04 -0.14
N SER A 219 -56.05 6.74 1.05
CA SER A 219 -55.26 6.54 2.27
C SER A 219 -54.28 5.38 2.12
N GLU A 220 -54.74 4.25 1.59
CA GLU A 220 -53.89 3.07 1.33
C GLU A 220 -52.77 3.37 0.33
N ARG A 221 -53.07 4.13 -0.74
CA ARG A 221 -52.06 4.59 -1.69
C ARG A 221 -50.99 5.46 -1.03
N CYS A 222 -51.39 6.36 -0.12
CA CYS A 222 -50.44 7.24 0.55
C CYS A 222 -49.60 6.50 1.59
N GLU A 223 -50.16 5.49 2.25
CA GLU A 223 -49.38 4.63 3.14
C GLU A 223 -48.31 3.87 2.36
N LYS A 224 -48.64 3.34 1.18
CA LYS A 224 -47.63 2.74 0.29
C LYS A 224 -46.56 3.74 -0.14
N ALA A 225 -46.94 4.94 -0.58
CA ALA A 225 -45.97 5.97 -0.98
C ALA A 225 -45.03 6.38 0.17
N ARG A 226 -45.55 6.44 1.41
CA ARG A 226 -44.75 6.68 2.62
C ARG A 226 -43.76 5.54 2.88
N GLN A 227 -44.20 4.29 2.74
CA GLN A 227 -43.32 3.12 2.89
C GLN A 227 -42.23 3.09 1.81
N ASP A 228 -42.59 3.36 0.55
CA ASP A 228 -41.64 3.42 -0.56
C ASP A 228 -40.59 4.53 -0.32
N LEU A 229 -41.00 5.70 0.17
CA LEU A 229 -40.09 6.78 0.56
C LEU A 229 -39.15 6.36 1.70
N ALA A 230 -39.67 5.72 2.74
CA ALA A 230 -38.87 5.27 3.89
C ALA A 230 -37.85 4.19 3.47
N ASN A 231 -38.28 3.22 2.66
CA ASN A 231 -37.42 2.17 2.11
C ASN A 231 -36.35 2.76 1.18
N GLY A 232 -36.74 3.70 0.31
CA GLY A 232 -35.83 4.42 -0.57
C GLY A 232 -34.77 5.19 0.20
N HIS A 233 -35.16 5.88 1.28
CA HIS A 233 -34.22 6.58 2.16
C HIS A 233 -33.17 5.64 2.74
N LYS A 234 -33.63 4.54 3.36
CA LYS A 234 -32.75 3.53 3.95
C LYS A 234 -31.80 2.90 2.93
N ALA A 235 -32.30 2.58 1.73
CA ALA A 235 -31.48 2.02 0.67
C ALA A 235 -30.37 2.99 0.21
N CYS A 236 -30.67 4.29 0.16
CA CYS A 236 -29.64 5.30 -0.16
C CYS A 236 -28.63 5.45 0.97
N ASP A 237 -29.05 5.41 2.23
CA ASP A 237 -28.14 5.46 3.38
C ASP A 237 -27.20 4.24 3.41
N GLU A 238 -27.70 3.03 3.08
CA GLU A 238 -26.88 1.82 2.96
C GLU A 238 -25.84 1.95 1.82
N LYS A 239 -26.21 2.56 0.69
CA LYS A 239 -25.25 2.86 -0.39
C LYS A 239 -24.22 3.88 0.05
N GLN A 240 -24.61 4.90 0.81
CA GLN A 240 -23.67 5.87 1.37
C GLN A 240 -22.67 5.18 2.31
N LEU A 241 -23.16 4.33 3.21
CA LEU A 241 -22.31 3.55 4.12
C LEU A 241 -21.30 2.67 3.36
N MET A 242 -21.70 2.11 2.21
CA MET A 242 -20.79 1.36 1.34
C MET A 242 -19.66 2.23 0.76
N VAL A 243 -19.99 3.46 0.32
CA VAL A 243 -18.98 4.44 -0.12
C VAL A 243 -18.04 4.77 1.04
N ASP A 244 -18.58 5.20 2.17
CA ASP A 244 -17.82 5.59 3.37
C ASP A 244 -16.89 4.45 3.83
N SER A 245 -17.41 3.22 3.90
CA SER A 245 -16.64 2.04 4.32
C SER A 245 -15.53 1.68 3.33
N THR A 246 -15.77 1.86 2.02
CA THR A 246 -14.75 1.62 1.00
C THR A 246 -13.61 2.64 1.11
N VAL A 247 -13.92 3.90 1.40
CA VAL A 247 -12.90 4.93 1.63
C VAL A 247 -12.12 4.64 2.91
N CYS A 248 -12.80 4.22 3.98
CA CYS A 248 -12.13 3.77 5.22
C CYS A 248 -11.15 2.61 4.96
N ALA A 249 -11.57 1.61 4.18
CA ALA A 249 -10.74 0.48 3.84
C ALA A 249 -9.52 0.89 3.00
N LEU A 250 -9.71 1.82 2.04
CA LEU A 250 -8.63 2.39 1.26
C LEU A 250 -7.61 3.11 2.15
N GLN A 251 -8.07 4.04 3.01
CA GLN A 251 -7.19 4.79 3.89
C GLN A 251 -6.40 3.88 4.84
N THR A 252 -7.06 2.86 5.39
CA THR A 252 -6.41 1.87 6.26
C THR A 252 -5.33 1.11 5.51
N ARG A 253 -5.64 0.61 4.32
CA ARG A 253 -4.67 -0.14 3.51
C ARG A 253 -3.48 0.72 3.12
N MET A 254 -3.73 1.95 2.67
CA MET A 254 -2.66 2.89 2.33
C MET A 254 -1.74 3.18 3.52
N GLY A 255 -2.29 3.27 4.74
CA GLY A 255 -1.48 3.42 5.96
C GLY A 255 -0.60 2.20 6.24
N VAL A 256 -1.15 0.98 6.08
CA VAL A 256 -0.41 -0.29 6.23
C VAL A 256 0.69 -0.41 5.17
N ASP A 257 0.35 -0.18 3.90
CA ASP A 257 1.28 -0.30 2.78
C ASP A 257 2.42 0.73 2.89
N CYS A 258 2.09 1.97 3.31
CA CYS A 258 3.09 2.99 3.58
C CYS A 258 4.03 2.61 4.73
N SER A 259 3.46 2.09 5.83
CA SER A 259 4.27 1.65 6.98
C SER A 259 5.19 0.48 6.61
N ALA A 260 4.71 -0.44 5.77
CA ALA A 260 5.50 -1.55 5.25
C ALA A 260 6.64 -1.04 4.35
N TYR A 261 6.37 -0.09 3.46
CA TYR A 261 7.40 0.54 2.63
C TYR A 261 8.47 1.25 3.46
N ASP A 262 8.06 2.09 4.41
CA ASP A 262 8.99 2.82 5.29
C ASP A 262 9.86 1.86 6.11
N SER A 263 9.28 0.79 6.64
CA SER A 263 10.02 -0.28 7.33
C SER A 263 11.02 -0.97 6.40
N CYS A 264 10.59 -1.37 5.19
CA CYS A 264 11.45 -1.99 4.17
C CYS A 264 12.65 -1.10 3.85
N ARG A 265 12.39 0.19 3.58
CA ARG A 265 13.41 1.20 3.29
C ARG A 265 14.38 1.39 4.44
N LYS A 266 13.88 1.52 5.67
CA LYS A 266 14.72 1.69 6.87
C LYS A 266 15.63 0.50 7.09
N GLN A 267 15.10 -0.72 6.93
CA GLN A 267 15.89 -1.94 7.05
C GLN A 267 16.95 -2.03 5.95
N ALA A 268 16.58 -1.79 4.69
CA ALA A 268 17.53 -1.80 3.56
C ALA A 268 18.64 -0.75 3.75
N MET A 269 18.29 0.46 4.22
CA MET A 269 19.27 1.50 4.54
C MET A 269 20.21 1.10 5.67
N ALA A 270 19.69 0.56 6.77
CA ALA A 270 20.52 0.13 7.89
C ALA A 270 21.51 -0.96 7.46
N SER A 271 21.06 -1.96 6.70
CA SER A 271 21.93 -3.01 6.19
C SER A 271 22.95 -2.49 5.17
N PHE A 272 22.55 -1.58 4.27
CA PHE A 272 23.47 -0.93 3.34
C PHE A 272 24.54 -0.11 4.07
N MET A 273 24.18 0.67 5.10
CA MET A 273 25.13 1.46 5.88
C MET A 273 26.18 0.57 6.57
N GLN A 274 25.74 -0.53 7.17
CA GLN A 274 26.63 -1.49 7.82
C GLN A 274 27.57 -2.17 6.81
N ALA A 275 27.04 -2.64 5.67
CA ALA A 275 27.85 -3.25 4.62
C ALA A 275 28.82 -2.24 3.99
N ASN A 276 28.40 -0.99 3.79
CA ASN A 276 29.24 0.07 3.26
C ASN A 276 30.46 0.35 4.15
N GLU A 277 30.27 0.38 5.47
CA GLU A 277 31.40 0.52 6.41
C GLU A 277 32.32 -0.69 6.39
N SER A 278 31.76 -1.91 6.41
CA SER A 278 32.50 -3.16 6.32
C SER A 278 33.35 -3.24 5.04
N VAL A 279 32.73 -2.97 3.89
CA VAL A 279 33.38 -3.03 2.57
C VAL A 279 34.42 -1.93 2.39
N LYS A 280 34.27 -0.74 3.00
CA LYS A 280 35.34 0.27 3.04
C LYS A 280 36.58 -0.22 3.78
N MET A 281 36.40 -0.91 4.90
CA MET A 281 37.52 -1.52 5.63
C MET A 281 38.18 -2.61 4.78
N THR A 282 37.38 -3.52 4.21
CA THR A 282 37.87 -4.58 3.32
C THR A 282 38.62 -4.02 2.12
N GLU A 283 38.09 -3.00 1.44
CA GLU A 283 38.74 -2.34 0.31
C GLU A 283 40.12 -1.77 0.72
N ALA A 284 40.20 -1.08 1.85
CA ALA A 284 41.47 -0.55 2.37
C ALA A 284 42.48 -1.67 2.67
N GLU A 285 42.02 -2.77 3.28
CA GLU A 285 42.85 -3.95 3.58
C GLU A 285 43.34 -4.65 2.31
N LEU A 286 42.49 -4.80 1.29
CA LEU A 286 42.84 -5.39 0.00
C LEU A 286 43.88 -4.53 -0.73
N LYS A 287 43.69 -3.21 -0.78
CA LYS A 287 44.66 -2.26 -1.36
C LYS A 287 46.02 -2.34 -0.65
N ALA A 288 46.03 -2.42 0.68
CA ALA A 288 47.26 -2.57 1.46
C ALA A 288 47.94 -3.92 1.20
N THR A 289 47.16 -5.00 1.14
CA THR A 289 47.65 -6.37 0.87
C THR A 289 48.25 -6.45 -0.52
N TRP A 290 47.56 -5.93 -1.54
CA TRP A 290 48.05 -5.88 -2.91
C TRP A 290 49.36 -5.12 -3.04
N THR A 291 49.44 -3.93 -2.41
CA THR A 291 50.67 -3.13 -2.38
C THR A 291 51.83 -3.91 -1.76
N MET A 292 51.59 -4.63 -0.67
CA MET A 292 52.57 -5.51 -0.04
C MET A 292 53.00 -6.66 -0.97
N LEU A 293 52.05 -7.35 -1.61
CA LEU A 293 52.35 -8.46 -2.52
C LEU A 293 53.20 -8.00 -3.71
N LYS A 294 52.87 -6.85 -4.33
CA LYS A 294 53.70 -6.27 -5.39
C LYS A 294 55.08 -5.86 -4.91
N GLN A 295 55.18 -5.39 -3.67
CA GLN A 295 56.46 -5.08 -3.04
C GLN A 295 57.31 -6.34 -2.85
N VAL A 296 56.71 -7.42 -2.37
CA VAL A 296 57.36 -8.73 -2.22
C VAL A 296 57.82 -9.26 -3.57
N ARG A 297 56.97 -9.19 -4.60
CA ARG A 297 57.32 -9.59 -5.97
C ARG A 297 58.51 -8.82 -6.54
N CYS A 298 58.57 -7.50 -6.30
CA CYS A 298 59.74 -6.69 -6.65
C CYS A 298 61.00 -7.22 -5.93
N MET A 299 60.92 -7.50 -4.63
CA MET A 299 62.04 -8.04 -3.87
C MET A 299 62.47 -9.43 -4.35
N ILE A 300 61.52 -10.32 -4.68
CA ILE A 300 61.80 -11.65 -5.26
C ILE A 300 62.57 -11.50 -6.57
N ASN A 301 62.16 -10.58 -7.46
CA ASN A 301 62.87 -10.31 -8.71
C ASN A 301 64.30 -9.80 -8.45
N GLY A 302 64.47 -8.86 -7.50
CA GLY A 302 65.80 -8.39 -7.10
C GLY A 302 66.70 -9.51 -6.55
N ALA A 303 66.12 -10.47 -5.83
CA ALA A 303 66.82 -11.63 -5.31
C ALA A 303 67.18 -12.66 -6.39
N LYS A 304 66.28 -12.91 -7.35
CA LYS A 304 66.55 -13.71 -8.57
C LYS A 304 67.73 -13.14 -9.36
N GLU A 305 67.88 -11.81 -9.37
CA GLU A 305 69.01 -11.12 -10.00
C GLU A 305 70.28 -11.06 -9.14
N ARG A 306 70.30 -11.69 -7.96
CA ARG A 306 71.42 -11.64 -6.99
C ARG A 306 71.87 -10.21 -6.68
N SER A 307 70.90 -9.29 -6.56
CA SER A 307 71.14 -7.87 -6.30
C SER A 307 70.54 -7.44 -4.96
N PRO A 308 71.32 -7.46 -3.87
CA PRO A 308 70.87 -6.92 -2.58
C PRO A 308 70.42 -5.46 -2.66
N LEU A 309 71.02 -4.68 -3.56
CA LEU A 309 70.61 -3.30 -3.83
C LEU A 309 69.18 -3.23 -4.35
N LYS A 310 68.80 -4.07 -5.33
CA LYS A 310 67.44 -4.10 -5.87
C LYS A 310 66.43 -4.54 -4.81
N VAL A 311 66.76 -5.55 -4.00
CA VAL A 311 65.90 -5.97 -2.88
C VAL A 311 65.66 -4.81 -1.91
N ALA A 312 66.70 -4.05 -1.55
CA ALA A 312 66.59 -2.90 -0.66
C ALA A 312 65.83 -1.69 -1.26
N LEU A 313 65.85 -1.52 -2.58
CA LEU A 313 65.04 -0.51 -3.28
C LEU A 313 63.57 -0.90 -3.31
N CYS A 314 63.28 -2.15 -3.66
CA CYS A 314 61.93 -2.71 -3.66
C CYS A 314 61.29 -2.65 -2.27
N SER A 315 62.04 -2.91 -1.20
CA SER A 315 61.52 -2.83 0.18
C SER A 315 61.13 -1.42 0.64
N LYS A 316 61.47 -0.39 -0.14
CA LYS A 316 61.06 1.01 0.10
C LYS A 316 59.99 1.50 -0.88
N GLN A 317 59.71 0.75 -1.94
CA GLN A 317 58.74 1.13 -2.95
C GLN A 317 57.31 1.02 -2.43
N ARG A 318 56.53 2.11 -2.58
CA ARG A 318 55.12 2.19 -2.16
C ARG A 318 54.14 2.42 -3.30
N ASN A 319 54.65 2.83 -4.47
CA ASN A 319 53.82 3.29 -5.59
C ASN A 319 53.42 2.10 -6.48
N PHE A 320 52.54 1.23 -5.98
CA PHE A 320 51.92 0.18 -6.78
C PHE A 320 50.46 0.57 -7.09
N SER A 321 50.03 0.34 -8.33
CA SER A 321 48.65 0.65 -8.73
C SER A 321 47.67 -0.28 -8.02
N VAL A 322 46.63 0.31 -7.45
CA VAL A 322 45.49 -0.36 -6.82
C VAL A 322 44.16 0.02 -7.50
N ALA A 323 44.23 0.57 -8.72
CA ALA A 323 43.06 1.12 -9.41
C ALA A 323 41.97 0.07 -9.71
N HIS A 324 42.34 -1.20 -9.86
CA HIS A 324 41.41 -2.32 -10.07
C HIS A 324 40.76 -2.82 -8.76
N LEU A 325 41.21 -2.33 -7.60
CA LEU A 325 40.66 -2.65 -6.28
C LEU A 325 39.81 -1.50 -5.75
N ILE A 326 39.22 -0.70 -6.64
CA ILE A 326 38.31 0.39 -6.27
C ILE A 326 36.88 -0.15 -6.32
N ILE A 327 36.22 -0.19 -5.16
CA ILE A 327 34.82 -0.61 -5.06
C ILE A 327 33.92 0.50 -5.60
N ASN A 328 32.97 0.12 -6.46
CA ASN A 328 31.90 1.00 -6.89
C ASN A 328 30.77 0.96 -5.87
N TYR A 329 30.63 2.05 -5.10
CA TYR A 329 29.54 2.21 -4.15
C TYR A 329 28.28 2.69 -4.87
N SER A 330 27.35 1.77 -5.12
CA SER A 330 26.07 2.07 -5.74
C SER A 330 25.32 3.19 -5.00
N THR A 331 24.72 4.11 -5.75
CA THR A 331 23.88 5.16 -5.19
C THR A 331 22.58 4.57 -4.70
N VAL A 332 22.17 4.93 -3.48
CA VAL A 332 20.86 4.55 -2.94
C VAL A 332 19.76 5.28 -3.72
N PRO A 333 18.72 4.57 -4.22
CA PRO A 333 17.59 5.22 -4.86
C PRO A 333 16.92 6.28 -3.96
N PRO A 334 16.46 7.42 -4.50
CA PRO A 334 15.87 8.50 -3.71
C PRO A 334 14.58 8.04 -3.04
N PHE A 335 14.35 8.44 -1.78
CA PHE A 335 13.15 8.12 -1.01
C PHE A 335 11.88 8.72 -1.63
N ALA A 336 10.88 7.89 -1.89
CA ALA A 336 9.57 8.33 -2.35
C ALA A 336 8.59 8.42 -1.16
N PRO A 337 8.16 9.63 -0.76
CA PRO A 337 7.19 9.76 0.33
C PRO A 337 5.84 9.16 -0.09
N CYS A 338 5.19 8.46 0.84
CA CYS A 338 3.84 7.97 0.62
C CYS A 338 2.87 9.12 0.35
N GLN A 339 2.06 8.99 -0.70
CA GLN A 339 1.00 9.94 -1.02
C GLN A 339 -0.33 9.38 -0.54
N SER A 340 -1.19 10.22 0.03
CA SER A 340 -2.59 9.85 0.30
C SER A 340 -3.42 10.04 -0.97
N LEU A 341 -4.27 9.07 -1.29
CA LEU A 341 -5.23 9.14 -2.40
C LEU A 341 -6.67 9.40 -1.89
N ALA A 342 -6.88 9.33 -0.58
CA ALA A 342 -8.17 9.52 0.04
C ALA A 342 -8.13 10.68 1.04
N GLU A 343 -9.13 11.55 0.95
CA GLU A 343 -9.43 12.48 2.04
C GLU A 343 -10.00 11.71 3.23
N PRO A 344 -9.73 12.14 4.47
CA PRO A 344 -10.23 11.44 5.65
C PRO A 344 -11.77 11.42 5.65
N PRO A 345 -12.41 10.23 5.75
CA PRO A 345 -13.86 10.13 5.80
C PRO A 345 -14.45 10.95 6.94
N GLY A 346 -15.59 11.60 6.67
CA GLY A 346 -16.25 12.50 7.60
C GLY A 346 -15.65 13.91 7.67
N SER A 347 -14.49 14.16 7.07
CA SER A 347 -13.94 15.53 6.99
C SER A 347 -14.80 16.44 6.11
N PRO A 348 -14.77 17.77 6.30
CA PRO A 348 -15.47 18.71 5.42
C PRO A 348 -15.07 18.59 3.95
N GLN A 349 -13.78 18.35 3.69
CA GLN A 349 -13.24 18.15 2.33
C GLN A 349 -13.81 16.88 1.69
N TYR A 350 -13.82 15.78 2.44
CA TYR A 350 -14.43 14.51 2.03
C TYR A 350 -15.92 14.67 1.69
N MET A 351 -16.70 15.25 2.61
CA MET A 351 -18.14 15.43 2.43
C MET A 351 -18.43 16.33 1.21
N THR A 352 -17.62 17.37 1.00
CA THR A 352 -17.76 18.25 -0.16
C THR A 352 -17.40 17.52 -1.46
N ALA A 353 -16.30 16.78 -1.48
CA ALA A 353 -15.81 16.09 -2.68
C ALA A 353 -16.75 14.97 -3.16
N LEU A 354 -17.33 14.18 -2.24
CA LEU A 354 -18.19 13.05 -2.60
C LEU A 354 -19.68 13.40 -2.61
N TYR A 355 -20.13 14.32 -1.74
CA TYR A 355 -21.56 14.57 -1.52
C TYR A 355 -21.99 16.02 -1.78
N GLY A 356 -21.07 16.90 -2.23
CA GLY A 356 -21.38 18.31 -2.50
C GLY A 356 -22.42 18.55 -3.60
N HIS A 357 -22.67 17.56 -4.46
CA HIS A 357 -23.65 17.64 -5.54
C HIS A 357 -24.99 16.94 -5.22
N MET A 358 -25.24 16.59 -3.96
CA MET A 358 -26.48 15.92 -3.58
C MET A 358 -27.70 16.85 -3.73
N PRO A 359 -28.88 16.29 -4.08
CA PRO A 359 -30.12 17.08 -4.14
C PRO A 359 -30.45 17.73 -2.78
N PRO A 360 -30.84 19.02 -2.73
CA PRO A 360 -31.12 19.69 -1.46
C PRO A 360 -32.23 19.06 -0.62
N ARG A 361 -33.19 18.39 -1.26
CA ARG A 361 -34.33 17.69 -0.61
C ARG A 361 -34.03 16.23 -0.24
N ALA A 362 -32.83 15.75 -0.57
CA ALA A 362 -32.32 14.44 -0.22
C ALA A 362 -30.79 14.53 -0.01
N PRO A 363 -30.34 15.29 1.01
CA PRO A 363 -28.92 15.44 1.29
C PRO A 363 -28.31 14.10 1.72
N ALA A 364 -26.97 14.01 1.65
CA ALA A 364 -26.25 12.91 2.26
C ALA A 364 -26.42 12.93 3.79
N SER A 365 -26.46 11.74 4.37
CA SER A 365 -26.43 11.55 5.82
C SER A 365 -25.03 11.88 6.37
N PRO A 366 -24.87 12.08 7.68
CA PRO A 366 -23.54 12.09 8.30
C PRO A 366 -22.77 10.79 7.99
N CYS A 367 -21.45 10.87 7.96
CA CYS A 367 -20.58 9.70 7.75
C CYS A 367 -20.70 8.75 8.95
N GLU A 368 -21.10 7.49 8.71
CA GLU A 368 -21.35 6.49 9.75
C GLU A 368 -20.34 5.32 9.76
N ALA A 369 -19.42 5.28 8.80
CA ALA A 369 -18.37 4.27 8.80
C ALA A 369 -17.42 4.41 10.02
N SER A 370 -16.76 3.31 10.38
CA SER A 370 -15.94 3.21 11.59
C SER A 370 -14.80 4.23 11.65
N CYS A 371 -14.34 4.74 10.52
CA CYS A 371 -13.24 5.69 10.45
C CYS A 371 -13.67 7.17 10.44
N CYS A 372 -14.98 7.48 10.42
CA CYS A 372 -15.51 8.83 10.21
C CYS A 372 -15.22 9.87 11.32
N ASN A 373 -14.46 9.50 12.36
CA ASN A 373 -14.04 10.40 13.45
C ASN A 373 -12.59 10.18 13.87
N LEU A 374 -11.81 9.43 13.09
CA LEU A 374 -10.39 9.30 13.35
C LEU A 374 -9.72 10.62 12.95
N GLN A 375 -9.39 11.44 13.95
CA GLN A 375 -8.44 12.52 13.73
C GLN A 375 -7.17 11.87 13.19
N VAL A 376 -6.86 12.17 11.92
CA VAL A 376 -5.60 11.74 11.30
C VAL A 376 -4.49 12.38 12.10
N VAL A 377 -3.86 11.60 12.98
CA VAL A 377 -2.61 11.98 13.63
C VAL A 377 -1.59 12.04 12.49
N ARG A 378 -1.29 13.26 12.07
CA ARG A 378 -0.31 13.55 11.02
C ARG A 378 1.11 13.29 11.48
#